data_AF-A0A2N0NQC7-F1
#
_entry.id   AF-A0A2N0NQC7-F1
#
_cell.length_a   1.000
_cell.length_b   1.000
_cell.length_c   1.000
_cell.angle_alpha   90.00
_cell.angle_beta   90.00
_cell.angle_gamma   90.00
#
_symmetry.space_group_name_H-M   'P 1'
#
loop_
_entity.id
_entity.type
_entity.pdbx_description
1 polymer ?
#
loop_
_entity_poly.entity_id
_entity_poly.type
_entity_poly.pdbx_seq_one_letter_code
_entity_poly.pdbx_strand_id
1 'polypeptide(L)'
;MFRLPRTIKFSSPKTIVPGSISIKKLANSFCQANVARNKTILAKRSEITLWCLFSERFEDKVVELRSNDKKLTGLTARKQIYNEMKPYLADVSIGYLQVMTCKARKINRLFGHKYDPVTLKKIKGIPGYMVQRVTCSADKISRLTNPQIDYIIEQVKSKTITSHVSENSETSEKSLPIPEENSLTSSISADEEDYLKMLTGSLDDETANRDTPYENSARVEKEEVNEVK
;
A
#
# COMPACT_ATOMS: atom_id res chain seq x y z
N MET A 1 42.60 35.12 -13.01
CA MET A 1 41.55 35.47 -12.02
C MET A 1 40.51 34.35 -12.03
N PHE A 2 40.64 33.36 -11.14
CA PHE A 2 39.78 32.17 -11.15
C PHE A 2 38.64 32.34 -10.13
N ARG A 3 37.38 32.26 -10.58
CA ARG A 3 36.20 32.28 -9.71
C ARG A 3 36.05 30.92 -9.01
N LEU A 4 35.96 30.94 -7.68
CA LEU A 4 35.60 29.76 -6.89
C LEU A 4 34.11 29.39 -7.07
N PRO A 5 33.74 28.09 -7.07
CA PRO A 5 32.35 27.66 -7.16
C PRO A 5 31.57 28.02 -5.88
N ARG A 6 30.35 28.54 -6.04
CA ARG A 6 29.43 28.80 -4.92
C ARG A 6 29.04 27.48 -4.27
N THR A 7 29.26 27.38 -2.95
CA THR A 7 28.75 26.29 -2.13
C THR A 7 27.22 26.35 -2.08
N ILE A 8 26.55 25.33 -2.62
CA ILE A 8 25.11 25.12 -2.44
C ILE A 8 24.90 24.69 -0.98
N LYS A 9 24.29 25.56 -0.17
CA LYS A 9 23.89 25.22 1.20
C LYS A 9 22.61 24.40 1.13
N PHE A 10 22.71 23.11 1.41
CA PHE A 10 21.52 22.30 1.68
C PHE A 10 20.93 22.75 3.02
N SER A 11 19.73 23.32 2.97
CA SER A 11 18.94 23.60 4.16
C SER A 11 18.53 22.27 4.78
N SER A 12 19.01 21.97 5.98
CA SER A 12 18.49 20.86 6.78
C SER A 12 16.99 21.10 7.07
N PRO A 13 16.10 20.10 6.91
CA PRO A 13 14.72 20.26 7.34
C PRO A 13 14.64 20.48 8.85
N LYS A 14 13.94 21.55 9.23
CA LYS A 14 13.67 21.95 10.60
C LYS A 14 12.72 20.96 11.30
N THR A 15 12.96 20.82 12.61
CA THR A 15 12.11 20.26 13.67
C THR A 15 11.77 18.77 13.57
N ILE A 16 12.55 17.96 14.31
CA ILE A 16 12.12 16.62 14.75
C ILE A 16 10.97 16.84 15.74
N VAL A 17 9.74 16.68 15.28
CA VAL A 17 8.58 16.56 16.17
C VAL A 17 8.80 15.29 16.99
N PRO A 18 8.81 15.35 18.34
CA PRO A 18 8.89 14.15 19.18
C PRO A 18 7.76 13.20 18.81
N GLY A 19 8.10 11.98 18.36
CA GLY A 19 7.13 10.98 17.88
C GLY A 19 7.07 10.81 16.35
N SER A 20 7.70 11.69 15.57
CA SER A 20 7.79 11.53 14.11
C SER A 20 8.69 10.35 13.72
N ILE A 21 8.18 9.43 12.90
CA ILE A 21 9.02 8.37 12.34
C ILE A 21 9.98 8.97 11.30
N SER A 22 11.27 8.62 11.40
CA SER A 22 12.25 8.98 10.37
C SER A 22 11.95 8.24 9.07
N ILE A 23 12.16 8.88 7.92
CA ILE A 23 11.98 8.28 6.60
C ILE A 23 12.75 6.97 6.42
N LYS A 24 14.00 6.89 6.91
CA LYS A 24 14.80 5.66 6.88
C LYS A 24 14.12 4.49 7.61
N LYS A 25 13.55 4.73 8.80
CA LYS A 25 12.78 3.71 9.55
C LYS A 25 11.50 3.32 8.81
N LEU A 26 10.84 4.27 8.15
CA LEU A 26 9.65 3.99 7.34
C LEU A 26 9.99 3.11 6.11
N ALA A 27 11.07 3.43 5.40
CA ALA A 27 11.60 2.60 4.30
C ALA A 27 11.97 1.18 4.77
N ASN A 28 12.62 1.06 5.93
CA ASN A 28 12.93 -0.25 6.50
C ASN A 28 11.67 -1.08 6.79
N SER A 29 10.59 -0.46 7.33
CA SER A 29 9.33 -1.19 7.53
C SER A 29 8.68 -1.64 6.23
N PHE A 30 8.81 -0.87 5.14
CA PHE A 30 8.36 -1.30 3.82
C PHE A 30 9.11 -2.56 3.37
N CYS A 31 10.45 -2.56 3.46
CA CYS A 31 11.27 -3.71 3.10
C CYS A 31 10.88 -4.96 3.90
N GLN A 32 10.72 -4.85 5.22
CA GLN A 32 10.32 -5.96 6.09
C GLN A 32 8.98 -6.57 5.70
N ALA A 33 7.97 -5.73 5.42
CA ALA A 33 6.67 -6.21 4.98
C ALA A 33 6.76 -6.91 3.61
N ASN A 34 7.60 -6.40 2.71
CA ASN A 34 7.75 -6.94 1.37
C ASN A 34 8.42 -8.33 1.34
N VAL A 35 9.39 -8.59 2.21
CA VAL A 35 10.06 -9.90 2.31
C VAL A 35 9.26 -10.97 3.06
N ALA A 36 8.22 -10.60 3.80
CA ALA A 36 7.44 -11.52 4.63
C ALA A 36 6.48 -12.45 3.85
N ARG A 37 6.43 -12.33 2.52
CA ARG A 37 5.56 -13.13 1.64
C ARG A 37 5.95 -14.60 1.65
N ASN A 38 5.09 -15.44 2.23
CA ASN A 38 5.27 -16.89 2.26
C ASN A 38 3.91 -17.62 2.31
N LYS A 39 3.89 -18.92 1.98
CA LYS A 39 2.68 -19.73 1.81
C LYS A 39 2.03 -20.16 3.14
N THR A 40 2.81 -20.25 4.22
CA THR A 40 2.32 -20.72 5.53
C THR A 40 1.31 -19.74 6.13
N ILE A 41 0.38 -20.25 6.95
CA ILE A 41 -0.62 -19.40 7.63
C ILE A 41 0.07 -18.41 8.57
N LEU A 42 1.07 -18.86 9.33
CA LEU A 42 1.82 -18.00 10.24
C LEU A 42 2.47 -16.84 9.50
N ALA A 43 3.15 -17.12 8.39
CA ALA A 43 3.79 -16.08 7.61
C ALA A 43 2.80 -15.11 6.96
N LYS A 44 1.63 -15.59 6.48
CA LYS A 44 0.56 -14.70 5.99
C LYS A 44 0.09 -13.72 7.08
N ARG A 45 -0.05 -14.19 8.32
CA ARG A 45 -0.43 -13.35 9.46
C ARG A 45 0.66 -12.34 9.81
N SER A 46 1.93 -12.77 9.78
CA SER A 46 3.07 -11.88 9.93
C SER A 46 3.12 -10.82 8.82
N GLU A 47 2.90 -11.21 7.56
CA GLU A 47 2.86 -10.31 6.41
C GLU A 47 1.76 -9.24 6.60
N ILE A 48 0.54 -9.65 6.95
CA ILE A 48 -0.58 -8.74 7.24
C ILE A 48 -0.20 -7.75 8.36
N THR A 49 0.38 -8.25 9.45
CA THR A 49 0.79 -7.42 10.59
C THR A 49 1.84 -6.38 10.19
N LEU A 50 2.83 -6.77 9.39
CA LEU A 50 3.89 -5.88 8.92
C LEU A 50 3.35 -4.82 7.94
N TRP A 51 2.44 -5.20 7.04
CA TRP A 51 1.76 -4.23 6.17
C TRP A 51 0.89 -3.25 6.94
N CYS A 52 0.14 -3.71 7.96
CA CYS A 52 -0.58 -2.84 8.89
C CYS A 52 0.36 -1.81 9.52
N LEU A 53 1.47 -2.27 10.12
CA LEU A 53 2.41 -1.41 10.83
C LEU A 53 3.09 -0.39 9.90
N PHE A 54 3.51 -0.82 8.71
CA PHE A 54 4.06 0.09 7.71
C PHE A 54 3.05 1.18 7.34
N SER A 55 1.82 0.77 7.04
CA SER A 55 0.75 1.67 6.61
C SER A 55 0.30 2.65 7.69
N GLU A 56 0.24 2.20 8.96
CA GLU A 56 0.01 3.08 10.11
C GLU A 56 1.08 4.17 10.19
N ARG A 57 2.35 3.79 10.15
CA ARG A 57 3.47 4.75 10.20
C ARG A 57 3.48 5.69 8.99
N PHE A 58 3.09 5.19 7.83
CA PHE A 58 2.99 5.98 6.61
C PHE A 58 1.88 7.03 6.73
N GLU A 59 0.67 6.66 7.15
CA GLU A 59 -0.44 7.60 7.29
C GLU A 59 -0.25 8.57 8.47
N ASP A 60 0.39 8.13 9.57
CA ASP A 60 0.80 9.03 10.66
C ASP A 60 1.73 10.14 10.12
N LYS A 61 2.67 9.78 9.23
CA LYS A 61 3.56 10.75 8.58
C LYS A 61 2.80 11.68 7.63
N VAL A 62 1.80 11.18 6.90
CA VAL A 62 0.91 12.02 6.06
C VAL A 62 0.18 13.05 6.92
N VAL A 63 -0.38 12.62 8.06
CA VAL A 63 -1.09 13.51 9.00
C VAL A 63 -0.15 14.52 9.63
N GLU A 64 1.08 14.13 9.99
CA GLU A 64 2.12 15.03 10.48
C GLU A 64 2.40 16.16 9.47
N LEU A 65 2.63 15.82 8.20
CA LEU A 65 2.87 16.81 7.13
C LEU A 65 1.68 17.76 6.94
N ARG A 66 0.46 17.22 6.91
CA ARG A 66 -0.77 18.02 6.73
C ARG A 66 -1.13 18.87 7.95
N SER A 67 -0.70 18.46 9.14
CA SER A 67 -0.90 19.25 10.36
C SER A 67 0.02 20.47 10.39
N ASN A 68 1.21 20.36 9.78
CA ASN A 68 2.16 21.46 9.63
C ASN A 68 1.77 22.43 8.49
N ASP A 69 1.17 21.94 7.41
CA ASP A 69 0.64 22.75 6.30
C ASP A 69 -0.80 22.37 5.96
N LYS A 70 -1.76 23.18 6.42
CA LYS A 70 -3.20 22.96 6.20
C LYS A 70 -3.62 23.03 4.73
N LYS A 71 -2.82 23.64 3.85
CA LYS A 71 -3.10 23.70 2.40
C LYS A 71 -2.60 22.44 1.68
N LEU A 72 -1.78 21.63 2.33
CA LEU A 72 -1.23 20.41 1.76
C LEU A 72 -2.30 19.33 1.63
N THR A 73 -2.52 18.87 0.40
CA THR A 73 -3.43 17.75 0.12
C THR A 73 -2.79 16.42 0.53
N GLY A 74 -3.63 15.42 0.80
CA GLY A 74 -3.14 14.06 1.09
C GLY A 74 -2.29 13.48 -0.04
N LEU A 75 -2.68 13.74 -1.29
CA LEU A 75 -1.92 13.29 -2.47
C LEU A 75 -0.51 13.89 -2.50
N THR A 76 -0.38 15.19 -2.28
CA THR A 76 0.92 15.87 -2.29
C THR A 76 1.80 15.41 -1.13
N ALA A 77 1.23 15.26 0.08
CA ALA A 77 1.94 14.74 1.24
C ALA A 77 2.49 13.32 0.99
N ARG A 78 1.67 12.42 0.41
CA ARG A 78 2.10 11.06 0.05
C ARG A 78 3.21 11.08 -1.01
N LYS A 79 3.09 11.94 -2.04
CA LYS A 79 4.12 12.11 -3.07
C LYS A 79 5.46 12.55 -2.48
N GLN A 80 5.45 13.47 -1.51
CA GLN A 80 6.66 13.89 -0.79
C GLN A 80 7.29 12.70 -0.04
N ILE A 81 6.50 11.94 0.73
CA ILE A 81 7.00 10.78 1.47
C ILE A 81 7.63 9.73 0.52
N TYR A 82 6.99 9.43 -0.62
CA TYR A 82 7.56 8.49 -1.59
C TYR A 82 8.91 8.95 -2.14
N ASN A 83 9.03 10.23 -2.50
CA ASN A 83 10.27 10.82 -2.98
C ASN A 83 11.38 10.78 -1.92
N GLU A 84 11.04 11.05 -0.65
CA GLU A 84 11.98 10.97 0.47
C GLU A 84 12.40 9.53 0.79
N MET A 85 11.51 8.55 0.63
CA MET A 85 11.81 7.13 0.83
C MET A 85 12.69 6.55 -0.28
N LYS A 86 12.56 7.04 -1.53
CA LYS A 86 13.19 6.44 -2.71
C LYS A 86 14.71 6.22 -2.60
N PRO A 87 15.53 7.14 -2.06
CA PRO A 87 16.97 6.92 -1.89
C PRO A 87 17.33 5.72 -0.99
N TYR A 88 16.43 5.30 -0.11
CA TYR A 88 16.62 4.13 0.77
C TYR A 88 16.15 2.81 0.13
N LEU A 89 15.54 2.87 -1.05
CA LEU A 89 14.90 1.76 -1.74
C LEU A 89 15.43 1.69 -3.19
N ALA A 90 16.73 1.48 -3.35
CA ALA A 90 17.42 1.53 -4.64
C ALA A 90 16.75 0.63 -5.70
N ASP A 91 16.46 -0.62 -5.33
CA ASP A 91 15.90 -1.65 -6.24
C ASP A 91 14.37 -1.60 -6.37
N VAL A 92 13.69 -0.66 -5.71
CA VAL A 92 12.22 -0.57 -5.72
C VAL A 92 11.79 0.60 -6.59
N SER A 93 11.00 0.36 -7.64
CA SER A 93 10.44 1.45 -8.43
C SER A 93 9.42 2.28 -7.63
N ILE A 94 9.28 3.56 -7.96
CA ILE A 94 8.33 4.45 -7.30
C ILE A 94 6.88 3.95 -7.47
N GLY A 95 6.54 3.46 -8.66
CA GLY A 95 5.23 2.87 -8.96
C GLY A 95 4.94 1.64 -8.11
N TYR A 96 5.92 0.76 -7.93
CA TYR A 96 5.76 -0.40 -7.06
C TYR A 96 5.54 0.00 -5.60
N LEU A 97 6.32 0.97 -5.09
CA LEU A 97 6.15 1.50 -3.74
C LEU A 97 4.74 2.06 -3.53
N GLN A 98 4.22 2.80 -4.51
CA GLN A 98 2.87 3.36 -4.48
C GLN A 98 1.80 2.27 -4.46
N VAL A 99 1.88 1.29 -5.38
CA VAL A 99 0.92 0.16 -5.45
C VAL A 99 0.91 -0.61 -4.14
N MET A 100 2.07 -0.94 -3.61
CA MET A 100 2.20 -1.68 -2.36
C MET A 100 1.69 -0.87 -1.16
N THR A 101 1.91 0.43 -1.16
CA THR A 101 1.35 1.32 -0.13
C THR A 101 -0.18 1.36 -0.20
N CYS A 102 -0.78 1.45 -1.39
CA CYS A 102 -2.23 1.37 -1.55
C CYS A 102 -2.81 0.05 -1.01
N LYS A 103 -2.16 -1.09 -1.30
CA LYS A 103 -2.55 -2.39 -0.72
C LYS A 103 -2.45 -2.39 0.81
N ALA A 104 -1.36 -1.84 1.35
CA ALA A 104 -1.14 -1.75 2.79
C ALA A 104 -2.17 -0.84 3.48
N ARG A 105 -2.63 0.25 2.82
CA ARG A 105 -3.69 1.13 3.30
C ARG A 105 -5.02 0.39 3.46
N LYS A 106 -5.40 -0.47 2.51
CA LYS A 106 -6.60 -1.32 2.63
C LYS A 106 -6.50 -2.28 3.81
N ILE A 107 -5.34 -2.90 4.00
CA ILE A 107 -5.08 -3.80 5.14
C ILE A 107 -5.16 -3.04 6.48
N ASN A 108 -4.55 -1.86 6.58
CA ASN A 108 -4.60 -1.01 7.77
C ASN A 108 -6.02 -0.50 8.07
N ARG A 109 -6.82 -0.17 7.04
CA ARG A 109 -8.23 0.18 7.23
C ARG A 109 -9.00 -0.93 7.94
N LEU A 110 -8.73 -2.20 7.58
CA LEU A 110 -9.40 -3.36 8.15
C LEU A 110 -8.93 -3.69 9.58
N PHE A 111 -7.62 -3.76 9.83
CA PHE A 111 -7.05 -4.28 11.10
C PHE A 111 -6.32 -3.24 11.98
N GLY A 112 -6.31 -1.98 11.57
CA GLY A 112 -5.68 -0.88 12.30
C GLY A 112 -6.61 0.31 12.36
N HIS A 113 -6.40 1.29 11.49
CA HIS A 113 -7.24 2.48 11.41
C HIS A 113 -7.19 3.12 10.03
N LYS A 114 -8.14 4.05 9.81
CA LYS A 114 -8.06 5.07 8.75
C LYS A 114 -8.14 6.45 9.39
N TYR A 115 -7.66 7.46 8.68
CA TYR A 115 -7.87 8.86 9.06
C TYR A 115 -9.06 9.43 8.29
N ASP A 116 -9.90 10.18 9.00
CA ASP A 116 -10.89 11.03 8.35
C ASP A 116 -10.17 12.13 7.53
N PRO A 117 -10.44 12.27 6.22
CA PRO A 117 -9.65 13.13 5.35
C PRO A 117 -9.75 14.62 5.70
N VAL A 118 -10.82 15.03 6.40
CA VAL A 118 -11.12 16.42 6.76
C VAL A 118 -10.68 16.73 8.18
N THR A 119 -11.13 15.93 9.15
CA THR A 119 -10.90 16.14 10.58
C THR A 119 -9.59 15.55 11.08
N LEU A 120 -8.92 14.70 10.27
CA LEU A 120 -7.72 13.96 10.65
C LEU A 120 -7.89 13.09 11.91
N LYS A 121 -9.14 12.75 12.25
CA LYS A 121 -9.44 11.87 13.38
C LYS A 121 -9.19 10.41 13.00
N LYS A 122 -8.61 9.66 13.94
CA LYS A 122 -8.28 8.24 13.79
C LYS A 122 -9.55 7.39 13.98
N ILE A 123 -9.98 6.69 12.93
CA ILE A 123 -11.14 5.79 12.93
C ILE A 123 -10.62 4.34 13.02
N LYS A 124 -10.89 3.68 14.14
CA LYS A 124 -10.38 2.32 14.42
C LYS A 124 -11.12 1.25 13.61
N GLY A 125 -10.35 0.36 13.00
CA GLY A 125 -10.81 -0.89 12.39
C GLY A 125 -11.00 -2.00 13.41
N ILE A 126 -10.82 -3.24 12.96
CA ILE A 126 -10.80 -4.43 13.80
C ILE A 126 -9.50 -4.45 14.62
N PRO A 127 -9.52 -4.83 15.91
CA PRO A 127 -8.31 -4.95 16.70
C PRO A 127 -7.26 -5.89 16.08
N GLY A 128 -6.00 -5.47 16.07
CA GLY A 128 -4.90 -6.19 15.40
C GLY A 128 -4.67 -7.63 15.88
N TYR A 129 -5.03 -7.97 17.13
CA TYR A 129 -4.93 -9.36 17.62
C TYR A 129 -5.83 -10.33 16.81
N MET A 130 -6.87 -9.82 16.13
CA MET A 130 -7.74 -10.64 15.29
C MET A 130 -7.08 -11.08 13.98
N VAL A 131 -5.93 -10.50 13.60
CA VAL A 131 -5.10 -11.01 12.49
C VAL A 131 -4.75 -12.48 12.71
N GLN A 132 -4.64 -12.93 13.96
CA GLN A 132 -4.38 -14.34 14.29
C GLN A 132 -5.51 -15.30 13.90
N ARG A 133 -6.69 -14.79 13.53
CA ARG A 133 -7.81 -15.60 13.03
C ARG A 133 -7.87 -15.64 11.50
N VAL A 134 -7.04 -14.84 10.82
CA VAL A 134 -7.02 -14.76 9.36
C VAL A 134 -6.31 -15.98 8.75
N THR A 135 -6.90 -16.50 7.68
CA THR A 135 -6.35 -17.60 6.87
C THR A 135 -6.04 -17.17 5.43
N CYS A 136 -6.60 -16.05 4.97
CA CYS A 136 -6.32 -15.47 3.66
C CYS A 136 -5.01 -14.68 3.64
N SER A 137 -4.50 -14.35 2.44
CA SER A 137 -3.27 -13.56 2.27
C SER A 137 -3.55 -12.06 2.33
N ALA A 138 -2.49 -11.28 2.56
CA ALA A 138 -2.51 -9.82 2.43
C ALA A 138 -3.06 -9.38 1.06
N ASP A 139 -2.65 -10.05 -0.02
CA ASP A 139 -3.15 -9.78 -1.37
C ASP A 139 -4.67 -9.98 -1.48
N LYS A 140 -5.24 -11.04 -0.89
CA LYS A 140 -6.70 -11.26 -0.91
C LYS A 140 -7.43 -10.16 -0.17
N ILE A 141 -6.92 -9.72 0.99
CA ILE A 141 -7.51 -8.59 1.74
C ILE A 141 -7.44 -7.31 0.91
N SER A 142 -6.32 -7.06 0.23
CA SER A 142 -6.13 -5.84 -0.58
C SER A 142 -7.08 -5.74 -1.79
N ARG A 143 -7.72 -6.85 -2.19
CA ARG A 143 -8.73 -6.86 -3.26
C ARG A 143 -10.11 -6.43 -2.79
N LEU A 144 -10.35 -6.36 -1.48
CA LEU A 144 -11.60 -5.85 -0.95
C LEU A 144 -11.78 -4.37 -1.34
N THR A 145 -13.02 -3.99 -1.65
CA THR A 145 -13.39 -2.59 -1.82
C THR A 145 -13.53 -1.92 -0.47
N ASN A 146 -13.43 -0.59 -0.45
CA ASN A 146 -13.59 0.19 0.76
C ASN A 146 -14.96 -0.02 1.46
N PRO A 147 -16.09 -0.09 0.74
CA PRO A 147 -17.37 -0.46 1.33
C PRO A 147 -17.39 -1.88 1.92
N GLN A 148 -16.77 -2.86 1.25
CA GLN A 148 -16.67 -4.22 1.79
C GLN A 148 -15.87 -4.27 3.10
N ILE A 149 -14.78 -3.51 3.18
CA ILE A 149 -13.99 -3.39 4.41
C ILE A 149 -14.83 -2.79 5.54
N ASP A 150 -15.53 -1.69 5.28
CA ASP A 150 -16.36 -1.03 6.30
C ASP A 150 -17.49 -1.97 6.77
N TYR A 151 -18.14 -2.69 5.85
CA TYR A 151 -19.15 -3.70 6.18
C TYR A 151 -18.59 -4.82 7.08
N ILE A 152 -17.40 -5.36 6.76
CA ILE A 152 -16.76 -6.40 7.59
C ILE A 152 -16.46 -5.87 9.00
N ILE A 153 -15.95 -4.64 9.12
CA ILE A 153 -15.66 -4.01 10.41
C ILE A 153 -16.95 -3.89 11.25
N GLU A 154 -18.04 -3.44 10.63
CA GLU A 154 -19.34 -3.31 11.28
C GLU A 154 -19.86 -4.66 11.78
N GLN A 155 -19.82 -5.69 10.93
CA GLN A 155 -20.25 -7.04 11.30
C GLN A 155 -19.47 -7.61 12.49
N VAL A 156 -18.15 -7.43 12.53
CA VAL A 156 -17.31 -7.90 13.64
C VAL A 156 -17.61 -7.13 14.92
N LYS A 157 -17.81 -5.80 14.83
CA LYS A 157 -18.17 -4.96 15.98
C LYS A 157 -19.53 -5.36 16.56
N SER A 158 -20.54 -5.53 15.72
CA SER A 158 -21.88 -5.92 16.15
C SER A 158 -21.88 -7.27 16.86
N LYS A 159 -21.20 -8.29 16.31
CA LYS A 159 -21.09 -9.62 16.95
C LYS A 159 -20.34 -9.58 18.29
N THR A 160 -19.32 -8.74 18.40
CA THR A 160 -18.57 -8.57 19.65
C THR A 160 -19.46 -7.96 20.73
N ILE A 161 -20.28 -6.97 20.39
CA ILE A 161 -21.23 -6.35 21.33
C ILE A 161 -22.29 -7.36 21.75
N THR A 162 -22.84 -8.15 20.83
CA THR A 162 -23.85 -9.16 21.16
C THR A 162 -23.28 -10.24 22.10
N SER A 163 -22.05 -10.74 21.89
CA SER A 163 -21.49 -11.78 22.77
C SER A 163 -21.20 -11.31 24.19
N HIS A 164 -20.93 -10.01 24.39
CA HIS A 164 -20.78 -9.43 25.73
C HIS A 164 -22.13 -9.14 26.42
N VAL A 165 -23.22 -9.09 25.66
CA VAL A 165 -24.58 -8.86 26.17
C VAL A 165 -25.35 -10.18 26.33
N SER A 166 -24.93 -11.26 25.64
CA SER A 166 -25.62 -12.55 25.59
C SER A 166 -24.90 -13.67 26.38
N GLU A 167 -24.45 -13.41 27.61
CA GLU A 167 -24.26 -14.50 28.59
C GLU A 167 -25.60 -15.11 29.05
N ASN A 168 -26.74 -14.55 28.61
CA ASN A 168 -28.07 -15.12 28.82
C ASN A 168 -28.84 -15.21 27.49
N SER A 169 -28.56 -16.20 26.64
CA SER A 169 -29.57 -16.91 25.82
C SER A 169 -28.92 -17.77 24.72
N GLU A 170 -29.57 -18.90 24.48
CA GLU A 170 -29.09 -20.08 23.78
C GLU A 170 -28.87 -19.90 22.27
N THR A 171 -27.99 -20.76 21.78
CA THR A 171 -27.57 -21.01 20.39
C THR A 171 -28.71 -21.15 19.38
N SER A 172 -28.55 -20.50 18.22
CA SER A 172 -29.14 -20.98 16.96
C SER A 172 -28.20 -20.67 15.80
N GLU A 173 -27.63 -21.72 15.21
CA GLU A 173 -26.87 -21.67 13.97
C GLU A 173 -27.79 -21.25 12.82
N LYS A 174 -27.50 -20.11 12.18
CA LYS A 174 -28.11 -19.74 10.90
C LYS A 174 -27.02 -19.45 9.88
N SER A 175 -27.02 -20.29 8.85
CA SER A 175 -26.15 -20.24 7.67
C SER A 175 -26.11 -18.86 7.01
N LEU A 176 -24.94 -18.49 6.50
CA LEU A 176 -24.66 -17.24 5.79
C LEU A 176 -25.37 -17.21 4.42
N PRO A 177 -26.11 -16.15 4.07
CA PRO A 177 -26.51 -15.91 2.69
C PRO A 177 -25.34 -15.30 1.91
N ILE A 178 -25.09 -15.86 0.72
CA ILE A 178 -24.25 -15.28 -0.33
C ILE A 178 -25.01 -14.08 -0.92
N PRO A 179 -24.47 -12.84 -0.95
CA PRO A 179 -25.14 -11.75 -1.62
C PRO A 179 -24.92 -11.82 -3.13
N GLU A 180 -26.02 -11.73 -3.89
CA GLU A 180 -26.07 -11.57 -5.35
C GLU A 180 -25.23 -10.38 -5.85
N GLU A 181 -24.59 -10.55 -7.01
CA GLU A 181 -23.66 -9.59 -7.63
C GLU A 181 -24.32 -8.33 -8.25
N ASN A 182 -25.59 -8.04 -7.96
CA ASN A 182 -26.40 -7.23 -8.88
C ASN A 182 -27.08 -6.04 -8.19
N SER A 183 -26.38 -5.27 -7.34
CA SER A 183 -26.79 -3.88 -7.02
C SER A 183 -25.78 -3.15 -6.16
N LEU A 184 -24.70 -2.65 -6.76
CA LEU A 184 -24.03 -1.47 -6.24
C LEU A 184 -23.55 -0.63 -7.42
N THR A 185 -24.28 0.45 -7.72
CA THR A 185 -23.69 1.62 -8.37
C THR A 185 -22.57 2.10 -7.45
N SER A 186 -21.37 1.64 -7.75
CA SER A 186 -20.15 1.81 -6.98
C SER A 186 -19.89 3.31 -6.76
N SER A 187 -20.13 3.80 -5.54
CA SER A 187 -19.55 5.07 -5.10
C SER A 187 -18.05 4.84 -4.93
N ILE A 188 -17.30 5.10 -6.01
CA ILE A 188 -15.84 5.02 -6.02
C ILE A 188 -15.34 6.00 -4.95
N SER A 189 -14.65 5.48 -3.93
CA SER A 189 -14.10 6.33 -2.88
C SER A 189 -12.84 7.05 -3.38
N ALA A 190 -12.52 8.22 -2.82
CA ALA A 190 -11.32 8.99 -3.16
C ALA A 190 -10.00 8.18 -3.14
N ASP A 191 -9.91 7.12 -2.31
CA ASP A 191 -8.73 6.23 -2.26
C ASP A 191 -8.64 5.23 -3.45
N GLU A 192 -9.79 4.82 -4.00
CA GLU A 192 -9.89 4.02 -5.22
C GLU A 192 -9.65 4.90 -6.45
N GLU A 193 -10.08 6.16 -6.43
CA GLU A 193 -9.70 7.18 -7.42
C GLU A 193 -8.19 7.46 -7.40
N ASP A 194 -7.55 7.53 -6.23
CA ASP A 194 -6.08 7.62 -6.14
C ASP A 194 -5.44 6.36 -6.76
N TYR A 195 -5.95 5.16 -6.50
CA TYR A 195 -5.44 3.92 -7.10
C TYR A 195 -5.64 3.88 -8.63
N LEU A 196 -6.80 4.30 -9.13
CA LEU A 196 -7.11 4.37 -10.55
C LEU A 196 -6.28 5.46 -11.23
N LYS A 197 -6.19 6.67 -10.67
CA LYS A 197 -5.31 7.75 -11.17
C LYS A 197 -3.84 7.35 -11.18
N MET A 198 -3.38 6.55 -10.21
CA MET A 198 -2.03 6.01 -10.19
C MET A 198 -1.80 4.93 -11.26
N LEU A 199 -2.83 4.18 -11.64
CA LEU A 199 -2.79 3.24 -12.78
C LEU A 199 -2.91 3.97 -14.12
N THR A 200 -3.56 5.13 -14.16
CA THR A 200 -3.92 5.82 -15.42
C THR A 200 -3.19 7.15 -15.69
N GLY A 201 -2.35 7.68 -14.80
CA GLY A 201 -1.59 8.93 -15.05
C GLY A 201 -0.13 8.81 -14.58
N SER A 202 0.90 8.98 -15.43
CA SER A 202 1.01 9.73 -16.70
C SER A 202 1.61 8.90 -17.84
N LEU A 203 0.87 8.75 -18.94
CA LEU A 203 1.41 8.42 -20.27
C LEU A 203 1.61 9.69 -21.13
N ASP A 204 1.64 10.86 -20.47
CA ASP A 204 1.83 12.14 -21.11
C ASP A 204 3.15 12.72 -20.55
N ASP A 205 4.11 12.96 -21.45
CA ASP A 205 5.51 13.41 -21.28
C ASP A 205 6.60 12.33 -21.09
N GLU A 206 6.74 11.46 -22.09
CA GLU A 206 8.02 11.26 -22.80
C GLU A 206 7.74 10.63 -24.18
N THR A 207 7.30 11.46 -25.12
CA THR A 207 7.22 11.06 -26.54
C THR A 207 8.60 10.92 -27.16
N ALA A 208 8.69 9.91 -28.03
CA ALA A 208 9.70 9.71 -29.09
C ALA A 208 11.05 9.14 -28.65
N ASN A 209 11.17 7.81 -28.68
CA ASN A 209 11.97 7.08 -29.69
C ASN A 209 12.21 5.64 -29.22
N ARG A 210 11.52 4.67 -29.84
CA ARG A 210 12.09 3.36 -30.22
C ARG A 210 11.10 2.54 -31.04
N ASP A 211 10.78 3.06 -32.23
CA ASP A 211 10.51 2.19 -33.37
C ASP A 211 11.86 1.74 -33.92
N THR A 212 12.33 0.58 -33.49
CA THR A 212 13.29 -0.19 -34.28
C THR A 212 12.84 -1.64 -34.28
N PRO A 213 12.36 -2.19 -35.41
CA PRO A 213 12.24 -3.64 -35.54
C PRO A 213 13.65 -4.19 -35.60
N TYR A 214 13.98 -5.10 -34.68
CA TYR A 214 15.24 -5.81 -34.75
C TYR A 214 15.19 -6.77 -35.93
N GLU A 215 16.03 -6.50 -36.93
CA GLU A 215 16.34 -7.44 -38.00
C GLU A 215 17.16 -8.58 -37.42
N ASN A 216 16.59 -9.78 -37.44
CA ASN A 216 17.33 -11.02 -37.29
C ASN A 216 18.07 -11.34 -38.58
N SER A 217 19.31 -10.87 -38.69
CA SER A 217 20.29 -11.41 -39.63
C SER A 217 21.25 -12.35 -38.89
N ALA A 218 20.77 -13.54 -38.53
CA ALA A 218 21.64 -14.65 -38.15
C ALA A 218 22.09 -15.37 -39.43
N ARG A 219 23.33 -15.09 -39.82
CA ARG A 219 24.11 -15.81 -40.84
C ARG A 219 24.01 -17.31 -40.63
N VAL A 220 23.61 -18.01 -41.68
CA VAL A 220 23.86 -19.44 -41.89
C VAL A 220 25.36 -19.58 -42.20
N GLU A 221 26.15 -20.01 -41.21
CA GLU A 221 27.45 -20.62 -41.49
C GLU A 221 27.21 -22.11 -41.75
N LYS A 222 27.53 -22.52 -42.99
CA LYS A 222 27.50 -23.91 -43.44
C LYS A 222 28.74 -24.60 -42.88
N GLU A 223 28.54 -25.59 -42.03
CA GLU A 223 29.59 -26.55 -41.69
C GLU A 223 29.42 -27.76 -42.61
N GLU A 224 30.34 -27.89 -43.58
CA GLU A 224 30.50 -29.08 -44.40
C GLU A 224 30.96 -30.24 -43.51
N VAL A 225 30.14 -31.29 -43.39
CA VAL A 225 30.59 -32.58 -42.88
C VAL A 225 30.78 -33.52 -44.06
N ASN A 226 32.05 -33.70 -44.41
CA ASN A 226 32.52 -34.76 -45.29
C ASN A 226 32.49 -36.12 -44.56
N GLU A 227 31.76 -37.05 -45.18
CA GLU A 227 32.22 -38.39 -45.56
C GLU A 227 32.06 -39.62 -44.64
N VAL A 228 31.77 -40.72 -45.36
CA VAL A 228 32.01 -42.15 -45.12
C VAL A 228 30.91 -42.98 -44.45
N LYS A 229 30.12 -43.68 -45.29
CA LYS A 229 30.34 -45.12 -45.52
C LYS A 229 29.73 -45.64 -46.82
#